data_AF-A0A959XNC4-F1
#
_entry.id   AF-A0A959XNC4-F1
#
_cell.length_a   1.000
_cell.length_b   1.000
_cell.length_c   1.000
_cell.angle_alpha   90.00
_cell.angle_beta   90.00
_cell.angle_gamma   90.00
#
_symmetry.space_group_name_H-M   'P 1'
#
loop_
_entity.id
_entity.type
_entity.pdbx_description
1 polymer ?
#
loop_
_entity_poly.entity_id
_entity_poly.type
_entity_poly.pdbx_seq_one_letter_code
_entity_poly.pdbx_strand_id
1 'polypeptide(L)'
;MDKNGTKANAELAELNKSEAKCPVMHGARRQPVAGRGTGNRDWWPEQLNIAILHQHQPVSDPMDPDFDYAKAFSALDHNALKQDLTRMMTDSQDW
;
A
#
# COMPACT_ATOMS: atom_id res chain seq x y z
N MET A 1 17.43 -43.62 -13.42
CA MET A 1 16.04 -44.00 -13.08
C MET A 1 15.57 -42.93 -12.12
N ASP A 2 15.37 -41.71 -12.62
CA ASP A 2 15.43 -40.50 -11.78
C ASP A 2 14.13 -39.72 -11.95
N LYS A 3 13.06 -40.27 -11.39
CA LYS A 3 11.70 -39.68 -11.43
C LYS A 3 11.48 -38.57 -10.40
N ASN A 4 12.54 -37.97 -9.84
CA ASN A 4 12.44 -36.98 -8.76
C ASN A 4 12.60 -35.51 -9.18
N GLY A 5 13.00 -35.21 -10.42
CA GLY A 5 13.21 -33.82 -10.87
C GLY A 5 11.96 -33.08 -11.36
N THR A 6 10.93 -33.80 -11.83
CA THR A 6 9.78 -33.18 -12.50
C THR A 6 8.62 -32.88 -11.53
N LYS A 7 8.51 -33.62 -10.42
CA LYS A 7 7.42 -33.43 -9.45
C LYS A 7 7.62 -32.20 -8.54
N ALA A 8 8.87 -31.89 -8.18
CA ALA A 8 9.18 -30.73 -7.34
C ALA A 8 8.83 -29.38 -8.00
N ASN A 9 9.06 -29.25 -9.32
CA ASN A 9 8.78 -27.99 -10.04
C ASN A 9 7.28 -27.77 -10.34
N ALA A 10 6.48 -28.83 -10.42
CA ALA A 10 5.03 -28.73 -10.61
C ALA A 10 4.30 -28.34 -9.31
N GLU A 11 4.80 -28.80 -8.16
CA GLU A 11 4.24 -28.51 -6.84
C GLU A 11 4.56 -27.07 -6.39
N LEU A 12 5.76 -26.56 -6.73
CA LEU A 12 6.16 -25.16 -6.46
C LEU A 12 5.35 -24.12 -7.26
N ALA A 13 4.81 -24.49 -8.43
CA ALA A 13 4.00 -23.60 -9.26
C ALA A 13 2.56 -23.42 -8.72
N GLU A 14 2.03 -24.40 -7.99
CA GLU A 14 0.69 -24.34 -7.39
C GLU A 14 0.68 -23.52 -6.07
N LEU A 15 1.76 -23.59 -5.28
CA LEU A 15 1.93 -22.82 -4.04
C LEU A 15 1.98 -21.29 -4.28
N ASN A 16 2.48 -20.85 -5.43
CA ASN A 16 2.63 -19.44 -5.76
C ASN A 16 1.34 -18.77 -6.29
N LYS A 17 0.25 -19.54 -6.41
CA LYS A 17 -1.02 -19.07 -7.01
C LYS A 17 -1.95 -18.35 -6.02
N SER A 18 -1.70 -18.48 -4.72
CA SER A 18 -2.66 -18.09 -3.66
C SER A 18 -2.23 -16.91 -2.78
N GLU A 19 -0.99 -16.40 -2.84
CA GLU A 19 -0.52 -15.49 -1.76
C GLU A 19 -0.97 -14.02 -1.84
N ALA A 20 -1.66 -13.56 -2.89
CA ALA A 20 -2.11 -12.15 -2.94
C ALA A 20 -3.37 -11.84 -3.77
N LYS A 21 -4.13 -12.85 -4.20
CA LYS A 21 -5.34 -12.63 -5.01
C LYS A 21 -6.57 -12.64 -4.13
N CYS A 22 -7.08 -11.46 -3.77
CA CYS A 22 -8.32 -11.33 -3.00
C CYS A 22 -9.48 -11.97 -3.80
N PRO A 23 -10.07 -13.10 -3.35
CA PRO A 23 -11.04 -13.87 -4.13
C PRO A 23 -12.44 -13.24 -4.14
N VAL A 24 -12.66 -12.18 -3.36
CA VAL A 24 -13.90 -11.41 -3.30
C VAL A 24 -13.56 -9.93 -3.49
N MET A 25 -14.30 -9.25 -4.37
CA MET A 25 -14.15 -7.81 -4.61
C MET A 25 -14.73 -7.03 -3.42
N HIS A 26 -13.93 -6.78 -2.39
CA HIS A 26 -14.34 -5.96 -1.26
C HIS A 26 -14.40 -4.48 -1.65
N GLY A 27 -15.62 -3.97 -1.78
CA GLY A 27 -15.93 -2.54 -1.78
C GLY A 27 -15.63 -1.84 -3.09
N ALA A 28 -16.51 -0.91 -3.46
CA ALA A 28 -16.30 0.03 -4.55
C ALA A 28 -15.19 1.02 -4.20
N ARG A 29 -13.93 0.57 -4.09
CA ARG A 29 -12.82 1.43 -4.47
C ARG A 29 -13.07 1.73 -5.95
N ARG A 30 -13.43 2.97 -6.27
CA ARG A 30 -13.33 3.53 -7.62
C ARG A 30 -11.85 3.52 -8.02
N GLN A 31 -11.28 2.33 -8.21
CA GLN A 31 -10.06 2.19 -8.98
C GLN A 31 -10.43 2.60 -10.41
N PRO A 32 -9.69 3.51 -11.04
CA PRO A 32 -9.99 3.91 -12.41
C PRO A 32 -10.13 2.66 -13.29
N VAL A 33 -11.08 2.69 -14.22
CA VAL A 33 -11.31 1.58 -15.18
C VAL A 33 -10.01 1.24 -15.94
N ALA A 34 -9.12 2.22 -16.09
CA ALA A 34 -7.72 2.04 -16.45
C ALA A 34 -6.88 1.58 -15.25
N GLY A 35 -6.33 0.36 -15.32
CA GLY A 35 -5.46 -0.22 -14.28
C GLY A 35 -5.96 -1.54 -13.69
N ARG A 36 -7.16 -1.99 -14.09
CA ARG A 36 -7.71 -3.29 -13.70
C ARG A 36 -7.48 -4.31 -14.81
N GLY A 37 -6.42 -5.11 -14.69
CA GLY A 37 -6.07 -6.17 -15.64
C GLY A 37 -4.62 -6.61 -15.50
N THR A 38 -4.23 -7.61 -16.29
CA THR A 38 -2.85 -8.09 -16.37
C THR A 38 -1.93 -6.95 -16.83
N GLY A 39 -1.05 -6.48 -15.96
CA GLY A 39 -0.11 -5.40 -16.24
C GLY A 39 1.27 -5.93 -16.66
N ASN A 40 2.20 -5.04 -17.00
CA ASN A 40 3.56 -5.42 -17.43
C ASN A 40 4.29 -6.30 -16.42
N ARG A 41 4.07 -6.07 -15.11
CA ARG A 41 4.68 -6.86 -14.04
C ARG A 41 4.15 -8.29 -13.96
N ASP A 42 2.93 -8.53 -14.44
CA ASP A 42 2.37 -9.89 -14.52
C ASP A 42 2.95 -10.66 -15.71
N TRP A 43 3.32 -9.97 -16.79
CA TRP A 43 3.94 -10.55 -17.99
C TRP A 43 5.46 -10.76 -17.84
N TRP A 44 6.14 -9.84 -17.15
CA TRP A 44 7.59 -9.89 -16.92
C TRP A 44 7.89 -9.70 -15.42
N PRO A 45 7.77 -10.75 -14.60
CA PRO A 45 7.94 -10.66 -13.15
C PRO A 45 9.34 -10.23 -12.71
N GLU A 46 10.38 -10.56 -13.49
CA GLU A 46 11.78 -10.22 -13.21
C GLU A 46 12.22 -8.87 -13.81
N GLN A 47 11.28 -8.07 -14.34
CA GLN A 47 11.59 -6.76 -14.90
C GLN A 47 12.04 -5.78 -13.79
N LEU A 48 13.07 -4.97 -14.08
CA LEU A 48 13.51 -3.90 -13.19
C LEU A 48 12.35 -2.93 -12.88
N ASN A 49 12.03 -2.78 -11.59
CA ASN A 49 10.95 -1.92 -11.13
C ASN A 49 11.40 -0.46 -10.99
N ILE A 50 11.14 0.35 -12.01
CA ILE A 50 11.38 1.81 -11.97
C ILE A 50 10.26 2.61 -11.28
N ALA A 51 9.18 1.95 -10.83
CA ALA A 51 8.04 2.66 -10.25
C ALA A 51 8.38 3.37 -8.93
N ILE A 52 9.45 2.94 -8.27
CA ILE A 52 9.95 3.57 -7.05
C ILE A 52 10.42 5.01 -7.26
N LEU A 53 10.88 5.35 -8.47
CA LEU A 53 11.46 6.66 -8.77
C LEU A 53 10.41 7.77 -8.91
N HIS A 54 9.13 7.41 -9.05
CA HIS A 54 8.02 8.36 -9.12
C HIS A 54 7.07 8.23 -7.92
N GLN A 55 7.50 7.60 -6.83
CA GLN A 55 6.76 7.65 -5.58
C GLN A 55 6.81 9.07 -5.00
N HIS A 56 5.73 9.51 -4.36
CA HIS A 56 5.63 10.79 -3.64
C HIS A 56 5.87 12.05 -4.50
N GLN A 57 5.34 12.06 -5.73
CA GLN A 57 5.40 13.25 -6.58
C GLN A 57 4.49 14.37 -6.03
N PRO A 58 4.84 15.66 -6.19
CA PRO A 58 4.04 16.79 -5.70
C PRO A 58 2.58 16.78 -6.19
N VAL A 59 2.32 16.26 -7.40
CA VAL A 59 0.96 16.11 -7.95
C VAL A 59 0.04 15.19 -7.12
N SER A 60 0.64 14.30 -6.33
CA SER A 60 -0.07 13.39 -5.43
C SER A 60 -0.16 13.91 -3.99
N ASP A 61 0.52 15.00 -3.68
CA ASP A 61 0.45 15.65 -2.37
C ASP A 61 -0.81 16.54 -2.31
N PRO A 62 -1.73 16.34 -1.35
CA PRO A 62 -2.89 17.19 -1.19
C PRO A 62 -2.59 18.55 -0.57
N MET A 63 -1.38 18.77 -0.04
CA MET A 63 -0.98 20.03 0.58
C MET A 63 -0.64 21.11 -0.46
N ASP A 64 -0.64 22.36 -0.02
CA ASP A 64 -0.22 23.48 -0.87
C ASP A 64 1.26 23.34 -1.29
N PRO A 65 1.65 23.80 -2.50
CA PRO A 65 3.03 23.69 -2.99
C PRO A 65 4.10 24.30 -2.08
N ASP A 66 3.72 25.33 -1.30
CA ASP A 66 4.61 26.06 -0.40
C ASP A 66 4.47 25.61 1.08
N PHE A 67 3.79 24.49 1.33
CA PHE A 67 3.54 24.02 2.70
C PHE A 67 4.83 23.50 3.36
N ASP A 68 5.16 24.07 4.53
CA ASP A 68 6.29 23.66 5.36
C ASP A 68 5.79 23.01 6.67
N TYR A 69 5.89 21.68 6.73
CA TYR A 69 5.51 20.91 7.91
C TYR A 69 6.33 21.26 9.15
N ALA A 70 7.64 21.52 9.02
CA ALA A 70 8.49 21.82 10.17
C ALA A 70 8.09 23.16 10.81
N LYS A 71 7.78 24.16 9.97
CA LYS A 71 7.24 25.45 10.43
C LYS A 71 5.86 25.28 11.07
N ALA A 72 4.95 24.55 10.42
CA ALA A 72 3.61 24.32 10.94
C ALA A 72 3.63 23.57 12.29
N PHE A 73 4.46 22.53 12.40
CA PHE A 73 4.61 21.73 13.62
C PHE A 73 5.22 22.55 14.77
N SER A 74 6.15 23.46 14.47
CA SER A 74 6.76 24.34 15.47
C SER A 74 5.79 25.41 15.99
N ALA A 75 4.78 25.78 15.21
CA ALA A 75 3.73 26.72 15.62
C ALA A 75 2.59 26.06 16.41
N LEU A 76 2.57 24.73 16.52
CA LEU A 76 1.52 23.96 17.18
C LEU A 76 1.64 24.03 18.71
N ASP A 77 0.50 24.11 19.41
CA ASP A 77 0.48 23.96 20.88
C ASP A 77 0.61 22.47 21.26
N HIS A 78 1.84 22.08 21.60
CA HIS A 78 2.14 20.69 21.98
C HIS A 78 1.55 20.30 23.33
N ASN A 79 1.31 21.25 24.23
CA ASN A 79 0.76 20.95 25.54
C ASN A 79 -0.73 20.65 25.42
N ALA A 80 -1.47 21.48 24.67
CA ALA A 80 -2.86 21.21 24.36
C ALA A 80 -3.03 19.87 23.64
N LEU A 81 -2.20 19.58 22.63
CA LEU A 81 -2.24 18.31 21.90
C LEU A 81 -2.06 17.09 22.82
N LYS A 82 -1.09 17.13 23.73
CA LYS A 82 -0.85 16.02 24.67
C LYS A 82 -2.02 15.84 25.65
N GLN A 83 -2.61 16.93 26.11
CA GLN A 83 -3.78 16.89 26.99
C GLN A 83 -4.99 16.28 26.26
N ASP A 84 -5.24 16.71 25.03
CA ASP A 84 -6.31 16.18 24.19
C ASP A 84 -6.13 14.69 23.91
N LEU A 85 -4.89 14.25 23.64
CA LEU A 85 -4.59 12.83 23.46
C LEU A 85 -4.88 12.03 24.75
N THR A 86 -4.48 12.55 25.91
CA THR A 86 -4.72 11.89 27.20
C THR A 86 -6.21 11.78 27.50
N ARG A 87 -6.98 12.82 27.19
CA ARG A 87 -8.44 12.82 27.30
C ARG A 87 -9.08 11.78 26.37
N MET A 88 -8.64 11.74 25.11
CA MET A 88 -9.13 10.79 24.10
C MET A 88 -8.92 9.33 24.55
N MET A 89 -7.82 9.01 25.23
CA MET A 89 -7.56 7.66 25.74
C MET A 89 -8.61 7.18 26.77
N THR A 90 -9.36 8.09 27.37
CA THR A 90 -10.41 7.79 28.35
C THR A 90 -11.83 8.02 27.82
N ASP A 91 -11.95 8.47 26.57
CA ASP A 91 -13.22 8.82 25.94
C ASP A 91 -13.64 7.69 24.96
N SER A 92 -14.29 6.66 25.51
CA SER A 92 -14.73 5.49 24.74
C SER A 92 -15.77 5.89 23.70
N GLN A 93 -15.64 5.34 22.50
CA GLN A 93 -16.59 5.55 21.41
C GLN A 93 -17.37 4.27 21.14
N ASP A 94 -18.65 4.40 20.78
CA ASP A 94 -19.58 3.26 20.63
C ASP A 94 -19.53 2.55 19.27
N TRP A 95 -18.81 3.12 18.29
CA TRP A 95 -18.70 2.61 16.92
C TRP A 95 -17.71 1.45 16.79
#